data_AF-A0A3D4YPC9-F1
#
_entry.id   AF-A0A3D4YPC9-F1
#
_cell.length_a   1.000
_cell.length_b   1.000
_cell.length_c   1.000
_cell.angle_alpha   90.00
_cell.angle_beta   90.00
_cell.angle_gamma   90.00
#
_symmetry.space_group_name_H-M   'P 1'
#
loop_
_entity.id
_entity.type
_entity.pdbx_description
1 polymer ?
#
loop_
_entity_poly.entity_id
_entity_poly.type
_entity_poly.pdbx_seq_one_letter_code
_entity_poly.pdbx_strand_id
1 'polypeptide(L)'
;AGSALGHSEFTASARKEADGLWGRFLLAGGIPSTVAPNGTATWYPQIAYGIGPIVEGYLALAEVTGQRRYAVFAGLAAGWFLGNNPAGVSMYDEKTGRTFDGIDGPSPVKVNRNSGAESTIEALLAIQKATSNPDAAEYLHYRPVGNQSPLLANVPERREYTGPGGSRLVLRRGPAGVEIARDDQSVGDNEVAARDAAAGSDKPSTPITLTYWPAANPVETSVANRLAAKWNQEHPDVQVRVQPLPAGRSSEEVLLAAIVAKATPDVSSNVSSALLARLVRAGGVVRLDNRVATSARLRERTNAAMLASLRLPDGGIYAFPWKTNPMMLMYNVDLFKAAGIGPPRTQSELVQAWHKLARDTDGDGRLDHWAMWATLKTTWYERFYDFYPLYLASSGGRTLVNNGKIVFDNEAAVAALDV
;
A
#
# COMPACT_ATOMS: atom_id res chain seq x y z
N ALA A 1 -4.05 16.08 -11.30
CA ALA A 1 -4.95 17.11 -11.85
C ALA A 1 -5.52 16.71 -13.20
N GLY A 2 -4.70 16.51 -14.25
CA GLY A 2 -5.19 16.23 -15.61
C GLY A 2 -6.18 15.06 -15.72
N SER A 3 -5.81 13.87 -15.23
CA SER A 3 -6.72 12.70 -15.23
C SER A 3 -7.96 12.92 -14.35
N ALA A 4 -7.78 13.37 -13.11
CA ALA A 4 -8.88 13.52 -12.14
C ALA A 4 -9.92 14.59 -12.52
N LEU A 5 -9.52 15.61 -13.28
CA LEU A 5 -10.38 16.74 -13.66
C LEU A 5 -10.71 16.77 -15.17
N GLY A 6 -10.25 15.80 -15.96
CA GLY A 6 -10.49 15.76 -17.41
C GLY A 6 -9.67 16.76 -18.25
N HIS A 7 -8.57 17.30 -17.71
CA HIS A 7 -7.71 18.29 -18.37
C HIS A 7 -6.48 17.65 -19.02
N SER A 8 -6.62 17.20 -20.27
CA SER A 8 -5.56 16.50 -21.03
C SER A 8 -4.28 17.33 -21.23
N GLU A 9 -4.39 18.66 -21.24
CA GLU A 9 -3.31 19.63 -21.36
C GLU A 9 -2.33 19.57 -20.19
N PHE A 10 -2.80 19.25 -18.98
CA PHE A 10 -1.93 19.08 -17.81
C PHE A 10 -1.09 17.81 -17.92
N THR A 11 -1.66 16.73 -18.45
CA THR A 11 -0.92 15.50 -18.75
C THR A 11 0.10 15.72 -19.86
N ALA A 12 -0.24 16.50 -20.89
CA ALA A 12 0.68 16.86 -21.97
C ALA A 12 1.83 17.74 -21.47
N SER A 13 1.56 18.70 -20.58
CA SER A 13 2.57 19.54 -19.95
C SER A 13 3.54 18.71 -19.09
N ALA A 14 3.02 17.84 -18.22
CA ALA A 14 3.83 16.93 -17.40
C ALA A 14 4.71 16.01 -18.27
N ARG A 15 4.16 15.50 -19.38
CA ARG A 15 4.92 14.72 -20.35
C ARG A 15 6.08 15.52 -20.96
N LYS A 16 5.82 16.75 -21.39
CA LYS A 16 6.84 17.62 -22.00
C LYS A 16 8.00 17.88 -21.04
N GLU A 17 7.71 18.07 -19.76
CA GLU A 17 8.72 18.28 -18.72
C GLU A 17 9.55 17.00 -18.47
N ALA A 18 8.87 15.87 -18.31
CA ALA A 18 9.50 14.57 -18.07
C ALA A 18 10.40 14.13 -19.24
N ASP A 19 9.92 14.26 -20.47
CA ASP A 19 10.62 13.89 -21.70
C ASP A 19 11.72 14.90 -22.08
N GLY A 20 11.54 16.16 -21.68
CA GLY A 20 12.43 17.28 -21.99
C GLY A 20 13.54 17.47 -20.97
N LEU A 21 13.20 17.95 -19.77
CA LEU A 21 14.17 18.38 -18.77
C LEU A 21 14.63 17.22 -17.89
N TRP A 22 13.71 16.51 -17.25
CA TRP A 22 14.08 15.50 -16.25
C TRP A 22 14.74 14.27 -16.89
N GLY A 23 14.28 13.86 -18.07
CA GLY A 23 14.95 12.80 -18.83
C GLY A 23 16.41 13.15 -19.16
N ARG A 24 16.71 14.43 -19.43
CA ARG A 24 18.09 14.88 -19.65
C ARG A 24 18.95 14.81 -18.39
N PHE A 25 18.37 14.96 -17.20
CA PHE A 25 19.11 14.75 -15.94
C PHE A 25 19.58 13.29 -15.83
N LEU A 26 18.73 12.33 -16.21
CA LEU A 26 19.11 10.93 -16.26
C LEU A 26 20.22 10.67 -17.29
N LEU A 27 20.20 11.32 -18.46
CA LEU A 27 21.32 11.23 -19.41
C LEU A 27 22.59 11.93 -18.89
N ALA A 28 22.44 13.00 -18.12
CA ALA A 28 23.54 13.75 -17.50
C ALA A 28 24.22 12.97 -16.37
N GLY A 29 23.61 11.90 -15.85
CA GLY A 29 24.15 11.11 -14.73
C GLY A 29 23.76 11.64 -13.35
N GLY A 30 22.70 12.43 -13.25
CA GLY A 30 22.14 12.89 -11.97
C GLY A 30 21.24 14.11 -12.10
N ILE A 31 20.68 14.54 -10.96
CA ILE A 31 19.82 15.72 -10.86
C ILE A 31 20.65 16.94 -10.40
N PRO A 32 20.71 18.04 -11.17
CA PRO A 32 21.40 19.26 -10.76
C PRO A 32 20.57 20.06 -9.74
N SER A 33 21.24 20.92 -8.96
CA SER A 33 20.59 21.87 -8.05
C SER A 33 19.95 23.04 -8.78
N THR A 34 20.62 23.55 -9.82
CA THR A 34 20.12 24.65 -10.65
C THR A 34 20.58 24.48 -12.09
N VAL A 35 19.76 25.00 -13.01
CA VAL A 35 20.07 25.08 -14.44
C VAL A 35 19.92 26.52 -14.87
N ALA A 36 21.01 27.13 -15.33
CA ALA A 36 20.97 28.48 -15.87
C ALA A 36 20.35 28.50 -17.28
N PRO A 37 19.84 29.65 -17.77
CA PRO A 37 19.24 29.76 -19.12
C PRO A 37 20.17 29.32 -20.26
N ASN A 38 21.49 29.42 -20.07
CA ASN A 38 22.50 28.97 -21.02
C ASN A 38 22.78 27.45 -20.96
N GLY A 39 22.05 26.69 -20.13
CA GLY A 39 22.21 25.25 -19.95
C GLY A 39 23.33 24.82 -19.01
N THR A 40 23.96 25.76 -18.31
CA THR A 40 24.96 25.44 -17.26
C THR A 40 24.25 24.79 -16.08
N ALA A 41 24.75 23.61 -15.66
CA ALA A 41 24.24 22.87 -14.53
C ALA A 41 25.11 23.10 -13.30
N THR A 42 24.50 23.56 -12.21
CA THR A 42 25.14 23.52 -10.88
C THR A 42 24.68 22.24 -10.21
N TRP A 43 25.61 21.42 -9.74
CA TRP A 43 25.29 20.09 -9.19
C TRP A 43 24.94 20.11 -7.70
N TYR A 44 25.39 21.13 -6.97
CA TYR A 44 25.26 21.24 -5.51
C TYR A 44 24.63 22.56 -5.09
N PRO A 45 24.04 22.66 -3.88
CA PRO A 45 23.73 21.53 -2.98
C PRO A 45 22.61 20.65 -3.56
N GLN A 46 22.65 19.36 -3.27
CA GLN A 46 21.52 18.45 -3.52
C GLN A 46 20.78 18.24 -2.20
N ILE A 47 19.46 18.29 -2.23
CA ILE A 47 18.61 18.19 -1.03
C ILE A 47 17.57 17.10 -1.21
N ALA A 48 17.27 16.36 -0.15
CA ALA A 48 16.34 15.23 -0.16
C ALA A 48 14.97 15.58 -0.75
N TYR A 49 14.40 16.73 -0.34
CA TYR A 49 13.10 17.20 -0.82
C TYR A 49 13.11 17.79 -2.24
N GLY A 50 14.27 17.88 -2.89
CA GLY A 50 14.37 18.17 -4.33
C GLY A 50 14.19 16.92 -5.20
N ILE A 51 14.38 15.72 -4.62
CA ILE A 51 14.32 14.44 -5.34
C ILE A 51 12.91 13.87 -5.33
N GLY A 52 12.22 13.93 -4.18
CA GLY A 52 10.86 13.40 -4.00
C GLY A 52 9.88 13.82 -5.09
N PRO A 53 9.72 15.12 -5.38
CA PRO A 53 8.81 15.59 -6.42
C PRO A 53 9.09 15.04 -7.83
N ILE A 54 10.35 14.78 -8.17
CA ILE A 54 10.74 14.20 -9.47
C ILE A 54 10.29 12.74 -9.55
N VAL A 55 10.52 11.96 -8.48
CA VAL A 55 10.06 10.57 -8.36
C VAL A 55 8.54 10.50 -8.48
N GLU A 56 7.83 11.36 -7.75
CA GLU A 56 6.38 11.42 -7.77
C GLU A 56 5.82 11.81 -9.13
N GLY A 57 6.41 12.82 -9.78
CA GLY A 57 5.96 13.26 -11.10
C GLY A 57 6.12 12.16 -12.15
N TYR A 58 7.22 11.40 -12.12
CA TYR A 58 7.40 10.25 -13.01
C TYR A 58 6.39 9.13 -12.74
N LEU A 59 6.13 8.78 -11.48
CA LEU A 59 5.15 7.74 -11.13
C LEU A 59 3.72 8.14 -11.49
N ALA A 60 3.34 9.39 -11.23
CA ALA A 60 2.03 9.92 -11.62
C ALA A 60 1.87 9.92 -13.15
N LEU A 61 2.94 10.23 -13.89
CA LEU A 61 2.91 10.14 -15.35
C LEU A 61 2.85 8.69 -15.84
N ALA A 62 3.53 7.75 -15.19
CA ALA A 62 3.44 6.33 -15.48
C ALA A 62 1.99 5.82 -15.29
N GLU A 63 1.35 6.19 -14.19
CA GLU A 63 -0.04 5.82 -13.88
C GLU A 63 -1.03 6.35 -14.92
N VAL A 64 -0.94 7.64 -15.25
CA VAL A 64 -1.90 8.28 -16.18
C VAL A 64 -1.67 7.85 -17.63
N THR A 65 -0.43 7.52 -18.02
CA THR A 65 -0.10 7.20 -19.42
C THR A 65 0.05 5.71 -19.71
N GLY A 66 0.18 4.88 -18.68
CA GLY A 66 0.49 3.44 -18.81
C GLY A 66 1.90 3.16 -19.35
N GLN A 67 2.78 4.16 -19.47
CA GLN A 67 4.10 3.97 -20.06
C GLN A 67 5.14 3.56 -19.01
N ARG A 68 5.58 2.29 -19.10
CA ARG A 68 6.63 1.69 -18.27
C ARG A 68 7.88 2.57 -18.10
N ARG A 69 8.30 3.28 -19.15
CA ARG A 69 9.52 4.11 -19.13
C ARG A 69 9.56 5.12 -17.98
N TYR A 70 8.42 5.71 -17.63
CA TYR A 70 8.38 6.71 -16.56
C TYR A 70 8.53 6.06 -15.18
N ALA A 71 8.02 4.85 -14.98
CA ALA A 71 8.28 4.11 -13.75
C ALA A 71 9.78 3.78 -13.61
N VAL A 72 10.43 3.35 -14.70
CA VAL A 72 11.89 3.14 -14.72
C VAL A 72 12.65 4.42 -14.34
N PHE A 73 12.26 5.57 -14.92
CA PHE A 73 12.86 6.86 -14.60
C PHE A 73 12.68 7.27 -13.13
N ALA A 74 11.51 6.98 -12.55
CA ALA A 74 11.26 7.17 -11.13
C ALA A 74 12.20 6.31 -10.26
N GLY A 75 12.42 5.05 -10.63
CA GLY A 75 13.35 4.14 -9.95
C GLY A 75 14.78 4.67 -9.95
N LEU A 76 15.26 5.10 -11.12
CA LEU A 76 16.60 5.69 -11.26
C LEU A 76 16.78 6.97 -10.42
N ALA A 77 15.77 7.84 -10.38
CA ALA A 77 15.77 9.06 -9.58
C ALA A 77 15.73 8.75 -8.07
N ALA A 78 14.83 7.85 -7.65
CA ALA A 78 14.69 7.43 -6.25
C ALA A 78 15.95 6.72 -5.72
N GLY A 79 16.72 6.09 -6.62
CA GLY A 79 18.02 5.53 -6.28
C GLY A 79 18.97 6.52 -5.59
N TRP A 80 18.78 7.84 -5.77
CA TRP A 80 19.55 8.87 -5.08
C TRP A 80 19.55 8.68 -3.56
N PHE A 81 18.40 8.31 -2.98
CA PHE A 81 18.30 8.05 -1.54
C PHE A 81 19.10 6.82 -1.08
N LEU A 82 19.34 5.88 -1.99
CA LEU A 82 19.97 4.59 -1.73
C LEU A 82 21.43 4.55 -2.21
N GLY A 83 22.04 5.71 -2.45
CA GLY A 83 23.45 5.82 -2.86
C GLY A 83 23.68 6.02 -4.35
N ASN A 84 22.65 6.22 -5.18
CA ASN A 84 22.82 6.72 -6.56
C ASN A 84 23.02 8.23 -6.57
N ASN A 85 24.01 8.70 -5.83
CA ASN A 85 24.29 10.11 -5.67
C ASN A 85 25.80 10.37 -5.73
N PRO A 86 26.22 11.62 -5.93
CA PRO A 86 27.64 11.94 -6.09
C PRO A 86 28.52 11.59 -4.89
N ALA A 87 27.95 11.42 -3.69
CA ALA A 87 28.69 10.97 -2.52
C ALA A 87 28.84 9.44 -2.45
N GLY A 88 28.06 8.67 -3.23
CA GLY A 88 27.99 7.22 -3.15
C GLY A 88 27.48 6.70 -1.80
N VAL A 89 26.74 7.53 -1.05
CA VAL A 89 26.30 7.25 0.33
C VAL A 89 24.79 7.05 0.36
N SER A 90 24.30 6.03 1.07
CA SER A 90 22.86 5.94 1.34
C SER A 90 22.42 7.14 2.18
N MET A 91 21.53 7.95 1.62
CA MET A 91 20.97 9.13 2.29
C MET A 91 19.86 8.72 3.25
N TYR A 92 19.19 7.60 2.98
CA TYR A 92 18.25 6.93 3.86
C TYR A 92 18.95 5.84 4.69
N ASP A 93 18.72 5.84 6.00
CA ASP A 93 19.16 4.81 6.94
C ASP A 93 17.98 3.89 7.28
N GLU A 94 18.01 2.67 6.74
CA GLU A 94 16.98 1.66 6.93
C GLU A 94 16.80 1.24 8.40
N LYS A 95 17.87 1.31 9.22
CA LYS A 95 17.79 0.87 10.62
C LYS A 95 17.05 1.87 11.48
N THR A 96 17.23 3.15 11.20
CA THR A 96 16.68 4.24 12.02
C THR A 96 15.48 4.92 11.37
N GLY A 97 15.25 4.69 10.07
CA GLY A 97 14.25 5.40 9.27
C GLY A 97 14.62 6.86 8.96
N ARG A 98 15.84 7.29 9.34
CA ARG A 98 16.31 8.67 9.20
C ARG A 98 16.77 8.93 7.78
N THR A 99 16.55 10.15 7.26
CA THR A 99 17.15 10.60 6.00
C THR A 99 18.01 11.84 6.20
N PHE A 100 19.23 11.82 5.66
CA PHE A 100 20.12 12.97 5.65
C PHE A 100 19.62 14.08 4.71
N ASP A 101 19.77 15.34 5.13
CA ASP A 101 19.19 16.49 4.45
C ASP A 101 19.70 16.69 3.02
N GLY A 102 20.98 16.37 2.76
CA GLY A 102 21.54 16.65 1.46
C GLY A 102 23.03 16.36 1.32
N ILE A 103 23.53 16.74 0.16
CA ILE A 103 24.93 16.63 -0.23
C ILE A 103 25.40 18.00 -0.70
N ASP A 104 26.41 18.51 -0.04
CA ASP A 104 27.17 19.69 -0.42
C ASP A 104 28.41 19.27 -1.21
N GLY A 105 28.96 20.18 -2.01
CA GLY A 105 30.12 19.93 -2.86
C GLY A 105 30.65 21.24 -3.45
N PRO A 106 31.44 21.20 -4.53
CA PRO A 106 31.88 20.03 -5.31
C PRO A 106 33.17 19.36 -4.80
N SER A 107 33.90 19.95 -3.84
CA SER A 107 35.05 19.29 -3.21
C SER A 107 35.42 19.92 -1.85
N PRO A 108 35.58 19.12 -0.77
CA PRO A 108 35.18 17.72 -0.72
C PRO A 108 33.65 17.61 -0.78
N VAL A 109 33.14 16.57 -1.45
CA VAL A 109 31.72 16.21 -1.35
C VAL A 109 31.40 15.93 0.12
N LYS A 110 30.44 16.67 0.68
CA LYS A 110 30.11 16.64 2.10
C LYS A 110 28.65 16.26 2.26
N VAL A 111 28.39 15.13 2.92
CA VAL A 111 27.03 14.74 3.29
C VAL A 111 26.57 15.60 4.47
N ASN A 112 25.50 16.37 4.29
CA ASN A 112 24.82 17.03 5.38
C ASN A 112 24.01 16.00 6.16
N ARG A 113 24.57 15.52 7.28
CA ARG A 113 23.99 14.48 8.12
C ARG A 113 22.86 14.97 9.03
N ASN A 114 22.49 16.25 8.98
CA ASN A 114 21.26 16.70 9.62
C ASN A 114 20.06 15.92 9.05
N SER A 115 18.97 15.87 9.82
CA SER A 115 17.78 15.14 9.40
C SER A 115 16.55 15.82 9.95
N GLY A 116 16.04 16.73 9.13
CA GLY A 116 14.73 17.35 9.34
C GLY A 116 13.58 16.38 9.08
N ALA A 117 12.39 16.79 9.51
CA ALA A 117 11.17 16.05 9.21
C ALA A 117 10.92 15.99 7.71
N GLU A 118 11.20 17.09 6.99
CA GLU A 118 11.04 17.23 5.54
C GLU A 118 11.85 16.17 4.80
N SER A 119 13.16 16.10 5.04
CA SER A 119 14.06 15.14 4.39
C SER A 119 13.62 13.69 4.62
N THR A 120 13.18 13.39 5.84
CA THR A 120 12.77 12.04 6.23
C THR A 120 11.43 11.66 5.60
N ILE A 121 10.43 12.54 5.68
CA ILE A 121 9.10 12.31 5.09
C ILE A 121 9.23 12.17 3.57
N GLU A 122 9.98 13.05 2.92
CA GLU A 122 10.16 13.05 1.47
C GLU A 122 10.84 11.77 0.98
N ALA A 123 11.93 11.35 1.63
CA ALA A 123 12.58 10.10 1.28
C ALA A 123 11.68 8.89 1.52
N LEU A 124 10.96 8.84 2.65
CA LEU A 124 10.04 7.74 2.94
C LEU A 124 8.91 7.68 1.90
N LEU A 125 8.31 8.81 1.55
CA LEU A 125 7.26 8.88 0.52
C LEU A 125 7.81 8.47 -0.86
N ALA A 126 8.97 8.99 -1.25
CA ALA A 126 9.57 8.70 -2.55
C ALA A 126 10.00 7.23 -2.68
N ILE A 127 10.69 6.69 -1.66
CA ILE A 127 11.11 5.28 -1.62
C ILE A 127 9.88 4.39 -1.55
N GLN A 128 8.89 4.69 -0.71
CA GLN A 128 7.66 3.89 -0.64
C GLN A 128 6.93 3.87 -1.98
N LYS A 129 6.75 5.02 -2.64
CA LYS A 129 6.09 5.10 -3.95
C LYS A 129 6.89 4.38 -5.04
N ALA A 130 8.21 4.57 -5.09
CA ALA A 130 9.07 3.92 -6.07
C ALA A 130 9.14 2.40 -5.86
N THR A 131 9.29 1.93 -4.63
CA THR A 131 9.24 0.49 -4.33
C THR A 131 7.87 -0.10 -4.66
N SER A 132 6.78 0.64 -4.45
CA SER A 132 5.42 0.15 -4.73
C SER A 132 5.09 -0.06 -6.20
N ASN A 133 5.90 0.51 -7.10
CA ASN A 133 5.78 0.29 -8.54
C ASN A 133 6.85 -0.73 -8.97
N PRO A 134 6.48 -1.94 -9.46
CA PRO A 134 7.42 -3.01 -9.79
C PRO A 134 8.50 -2.59 -10.80
N ASP A 135 8.12 -1.77 -11.78
CA ASP A 135 9.04 -1.27 -12.80
C ASP A 135 9.99 -0.21 -12.23
N ALA A 136 9.58 0.59 -11.25
CA ALA A 136 10.48 1.54 -10.58
C ALA A 136 11.41 0.83 -9.58
N ALA A 137 10.87 -0.13 -8.81
CA ALA A 137 11.58 -0.87 -7.78
C ALA A 137 12.82 -1.59 -8.33
N GLU A 138 12.70 -2.17 -9.54
CA GLU A 138 13.80 -2.85 -10.23
C GLU A 138 15.04 -1.95 -10.41
N TYR A 139 14.83 -0.65 -10.65
CA TYR A 139 15.91 0.27 -11.03
C TYR A 139 16.46 1.15 -9.88
N LEU A 140 15.99 0.93 -8.65
CA LEU A 140 16.46 1.67 -7.45
C LEU A 140 17.96 1.55 -7.18
N HIS A 141 18.52 0.38 -7.51
CA HIS A 141 19.93 0.07 -7.28
C HIS A 141 20.79 0.22 -8.53
N TYR A 142 20.27 0.83 -9.59
CA TYR A 142 21.04 1.11 -10.80
C TYR A 142 21.89 2.37 -10.61
N ARG A 143 23.08 2.38 -11.21
CA ARG A 143 24.05 3.48 -11.14
C ARG A 143 24.50 3.88 -12.54
N PRO A 144 24.57 5.18 -12.87
CA PRO A 144 25.03 5.63 -14.17
C PRO A 144 26.50 5.26 -14.35
N VAL A 145 26.85 4.86 -15.57
CA VAL A 145 28.24 4.60 -15.96
C VAL A 145 28.89 5.90 -16.44
N GLY A 146 30.10 6.16 -15.94
CA GLY A 146 30.89 7.35 -16.26
C GLY A 146 30.51 8.60 -15.45
N ASN A 147 31.21 9.69 -15.73
CA ASN A 147 31.06 10.95 -14.98
C ASN A 147 29.78 11.71 -15.36
N GLN A 148 29.34 12.57 -14.43
CA GLN A 148 28.27 13.54 -14.67
C GLN A 148 28.65 14.55 -15.76
N SER A 149 27.67 14.97 -16.55
CA SER A 149 27.87 15.97 -17.60
C SER A 149 28.01 17.37 -16.99
N PRO A 150 29.02 18.19 -17.36
CA PRO A 150 29.16 19.54 -16.81
C PRO A 150 28.11 20.54 -17.34
N LEU A 151 27.49 20.25 -18.49
CA LEU A 151 26.50 21.11 -19.16
C LEU A 151 25.31 20.26 -19.63
N LEU A 152 24.08 20.76 -19.42
CA LEU A 152 22.89 20.08 -19.95
C LEU A 152 22.75 20.19 -21.47
N ALA A 153 23.40 21.22 -22.06
CA ALA A 153 23.55 21.36 -23.50
C ALA A 153 24.34 20.18 -24.11
N ASN A 154 25.26 19.59 -23.35
CA ASN A 154 26.18 18.54 -23.80
C ASN A 154 25.96 17.20 -23.09
N VAL A 155 24.71 16.88 -22.71
CA VAL A 155 24.39 15.53 -22.21
C VAL A 155 24.54 14.52 -23.34
N PRO A 156 25.08 13.33 -23.05
CA PRO A 156 25.31 12.34 -24.09
C PRO A 156 23.98 11.88 -24.71
N GLU A 157 24.03 11.46 -25.96
CA GLU A 157 22.87 10.86 -26.66
C GLU A 157 22.41 9.56 -26.02
N ARG A 158 23.30 8.91 -25.26
CA ARG A 158 23.09 7.63 -24.60
C ARG A 158 23.77 7.61 -23.24
N ARG A 159 23.11 7.04 -22.23
CA ARG A 159 23.70 6.77 -20.91
C ARG A 159 23.44 5.32 -20.53
N GLU A 160 24.51 4.62 -20.17
CA GLU A 160 24.40 3.28 -19.59
C GLU A 160 24.27 3.36 -18.07
N TYR A 161 23.55 2.38 -17.52
CA TYR A 161 23.37 2.16 -16.11
C TYR A 161 23.69 0.70 -15.79
N THR A 162 24.30 0.46 -14.63
CA THR A 162 24.60 -0.87 -14.11
C THR A 162 23.80 -1.14 -12.86
N GLY A 163 23.16 -2.31 -12.77
CA GLY A 163 22.35 -2.74 -11.64
C GLY A 163 22.91 -3.99 -10.95
N PRO A 164 22.16 -4.53 -9.98
CA PRO A 164 22.53 -5.75 -9.26
C PRO A 164 22.83 -6.93 -10.20
N GLY A 165 23.82 -7.76 -9.85
CA GLY A 165 24.19 -8.92 -10.65
C GLY A 165 24.80 -8.59 -12.02
N GLY A 166 25.21 -7.33 -12.25
CA GLY A 166 25.78 -6.89 -13.52
C GLY A 166 24.75 -6.58 -14.60
N SER A 167 23.46 -6.48 -14.24
CA SER A 167 22.41 -6.08 -15.17
C SER A 167 22.68 -4.70 -15.76
N ARG A 168 22.19 -4.47 -16.98
CA ARG A 168 22.42 -3.22 -17.71
C ARG A 168 21.10 -2.60 -18.13
N LEU A 169 21.06 -1.28 -18.10
CA LEU A 169 19.98 -0.46 -18.66
C LEU A 169 20.63 0.62 -19.51
N VAL A 170 20.04 0.89 -20.65
CA VAL A 170 20.52 1.93 -21.55
C VAL A 170 19.40 2.94 -21.77
N LEU A 171 19.67 4.19 -21.44
CA LEU A 171 18.83 5.32 -21.84
C LEU A 171 19.42 5.97 -23.08
N ARG A 172 18.57 6.43 -24.00
CA ARG A 172 18.98 7.18 -25.19
C ARG A 172 17.99 8.30 -25.51
N ARG A 173 18.42 9.32 -26.24
CA ARG A 173 17.47 10.27 -26.86
C ARG A 173 16.71 9.59 -27.99
N GLY A 174 15.40 9.81 -28.00
CA GLY A 174 14.50 9.41 -29.06
C GLY A 174 13.66 10.60 -29.55
N PRO A 175 12.89 10.40 -30.64
CA PRO A 175 12.06 11.44 -31.24
C PRO A 175 10.94 11.94 -30.30
N ALA A 176 10.55 11.14 -29.30
CA ALA A 176 9.52 11.46 -28.32
C ALA A 176 10.08 11.68 -26.89
N GLY A 177 11.35 12.08 -26.77
CA GLY A 177 12.04 12.27 -25.49
C GLY A 177 13.05 11.19 -25.17
N VAL A 178 13.44 11.07 -23.90
CA VAL A 178 14.35 9.99 -23.46
C VAL A 178 13.61 8.65 -23.46
N GLU A 179 14.25 7.64 -24.01
CA GLU A 179 13.71 6.28 -24.16
C GLU A 179 14.66 5.26 -23.55
N ILE A 180 14.10 4.12 -23.14
CA ILE A 180 14.87 2.93 -22.82
C ILE A 180 15.24 2.28 -24.16
N ALA A 181 16.53 2.13 -24.44
CA ALA A 181 16.97 1.37 -25.61
C ALA A 181 16.55 -0.09 -25.43
N ARG A 182 15.90 -0.67 -26.44
CA ARG A 182 15.64 -2.12 -26.46
C ARG A 182 17.00 -2.81 -26.55
N ASP A 183 17.26 -3.74 -25.63
CA ASP A 183 18.40 -4.63 -25.77
C ASP A 183 18.28 -5.38 -27.10
N ASP A 184 19.35 -5.37 -27.89
CA ASP A 184 19.62 -6.29 -29.01
C ASP A 184 19.88 -7.72 -28.50
N GLN A 185 19.04 -8.16 -27.57
CA GLN A 185 18.98 -9.51 -27.03
C GLN A 185 17.49 -9.79 -26.81
N SER A 186 16.84 -10.21 -27.89
CA SER A 186 15.46 -10.67 -27.89
C SER A 186 15.20 -11.71 -26.81
N VAL A 187 14.38 -11.38 -25.81
CA VAL A 187 13.48 -12.35 -25.19
C VAL A 187 12.09 -11.93 -25.61
N GLY A 188 11.58 -12.63 -26.62
CA GLY A 188 10.38 -12.27 -27.35
C GLY A 188 9.11 -12.40 -26.52
N ASP A 189 8.20 -11.48 -26.81
CA ASP A 189 6.77 -11.59 -26.57
C ASP A 189 6.23 -12.89 -27.18
N ASN A 190 6.18 -13.98 -26.40
CA ASN A 190 5.34 -15.17 -26.65
C ASN A 190 5.46 -16.16 -25.48
N GLU A 191 4.83 -15.86 -24.33
CA GLU A 191 4.62 -16.89 -23.29
C GLU A 191 3.30 -16.72 -22.52
N VAL A 192 2.21 -16.32 -23.21
CA VAL A 192 0.84 -16.32 -22.63
C VAL A 192 -0.10 -17.30 -23.34
N ALA A 193 0.37 -18.07 -24.32
CA ALA A 193 -0.48 -19.00 -25.08
C ALA A 193 0.22 -20.34 -25.40
N ALA A 194 0.78 -21.03 -24.40
CA ALA A 194 1.26 -22.42 -24.57
C ALA A 194 1.46 -23.21 -23.25
N ARG A 195 0.58 -23.05 -22.24
CA ARG A 195 0.65 -23.90 -21.02
C ARG A 195 -0.57 -24.81 -20.77
N ASP A 196 -1.54 -24.85 -21.69
CA ASP A 196 -2.72 -25.72 -21.57
C ASP A 196 -2.72 -26.96 -22.50
N ALA A 197 -1.57 -27.34 -23.06
CA ALA A 197 -1.50 -28.54 -23.91
C ALA A 197 -0.17 -29.30 -23.78
N ALA A 198 0.13 -29.78 -22.58
CA ALA A 198 1.00 -30.94 -22.39
C ALA A 198 0.68 -31.61 -21.04
N ALA A 199 -0.44 -32.34 -21.01
CA ALA A 199 -0.64 -33.42 -20.06
C ALA A 199 0.32 -34.55 -20.45
N GLY A 200 1.52 -34.51 -19.87
CA GLY A 200 2.51 -35.56 -19.87
C GLY A 200 3.04 -35.69 -18.45
N SER A 201 2.80 -36.84 -17.84
CA SER A 201 3.11 -37.19 -16.46
C SER A 201 4.59 -36.97 -16.12
N ASP A 202 4.87 -35.97 -15.29
CA ASP A 202 6.02 -35.99 -14.40
C ASP A 202 5.68 -35.20 -13.12
N LYS A 203 5.67 -35.89 -11.98
CA LYS A 203 5.49 -35.26 -10.68
C LYS A 203 6.71 -34.37 -10.41
N PRO A 204 6.56 -33.09 -10.01
CA PRO A 204 7.68 -32.31 -9.52
C PRO A 204 8.32 -33.05 -8.33
N SER A 205 9.64 -33.21 -8.36
CA SER A 205 10.40 -33.96 -7.34
C SER A 205 10.48 -33.25 -5.98
N THR A 206 9.89 -32.05 -5.85
CA THR A 206 9.87 -31.25 -4.63
C THR A 206 8.44 -30.80 -4.31
N PRO A 207 7.94 -30.99 -3.07
CA PRO A 207 6.61 -30.53 -2.66
C PRO A 207 6.43 -29.02 -2.87
N ILE A 208 5.26 -28.60 -3.36
CA ILE A 208 4.89 -27.19 -3.42
C ILE A 208 4.76 -26.69 -1.98
N THR A 209 5.38 -25.57 -1.62
CA THR A 209 5.26 -24.98 -0.28
C THR A 209 4.53 -23.64 -0.36
N LEU A 210 3.41 -23.53 0.34
CA LEU A 210 2.61 -22.31 0.50
C LEU A 210 2.97 -21.63 1.82
N THR A 211 3.24 -20.34 1.78
CA THR A 211 3.45 -19.50 2.96
C THR A 211 2.13 -18.91 3.44
N TYR A 212 1.82 -19.09 4.72
CA TYR A 212 0.61 -18.56 5.36
C TYR A 212 0.94 -17.59 6.49
N TRP A 213 0.41 -16.36 6.42
CA TRP A 213 0.45 -15.37 7.51
C TRP A 213 -0.90 -15.32 8.25
N PRO A 214 -0.97 -15.82 9.50
CA PRO A 214 -2.15 -15.64 10.34
C PRO A 214 -2.22 -14.21 10.90
N ALA A 215 -3.36 -13.84 11.50
CA ALA A 215 -3.41 -12.63 12.32
C ALA A 215 -2.32 -12.65 13.39
N ALA A 216 -1.82 -11.46 13.76
CA ALA A 216 -0.87 -11.27 14.86
C ALA A 216 -1.55 -11.47 16.24
N ASN A 217 -2.20 -12.63 16.42
CA ASN A 217 -2.89 -13.05 17.62
C ASN A 217 -2.36 -14.46 18.00
N PRO A 218 -1.91 -14.68 19.24
CA PRO A 218 -1.34 -15.96 19.67
C PRO A 218 -2.29 -17.16 19.53
N VAL A 219 -3.59 -16.95 19.82
CA VAL A 219 -4.62 -18.00 19.70
C VAL A 219 -4.82 -18.37 18.24
N GLU A 220 -4.96 -17.37 17.35
CA GLU A 220 -5.13 -17.61 15.92
C GLU A 220 -3.89 -18.27 15.30
N THR A 221 -2.69 -17.87 15.73
CA THR A 221 -1.43 -18.50 15.30
C THR A 221 -1.35 -19.97 15.75
N SER A 222 -1.80 -20.28 16.97
CA SER A 222 -1.86 -21.67 17.46
C SER A 222 -2.83 -22.53 16.63
N VAL A 223 -4.01 -21.98 16.30
CA VAL A 223 -4.98 -22.65 15.42
C VAL A 223 -4.40 -22.86 14.02
N ALA A 224 -3.77 -21.84 13.43
CA ALA A 224 -3.11 -21.90 12.13
C ALA A 224 -2.07 -23.02 12.07
N ASN A 225 -1.18 -23.10 13.06
CA ASN A 225 -0.16 -24.15 13.14
C ASN A 225 -0.76 -25.55 13.22
N ARG A 226 -1.83 -25.73 14.01
CA ARG A 226 -2.51 -27.02 14.16
C ARG A 226 -3.16 -27.47 12.85
N LEU A 227 -3.84 -26.55 12.16
CA LEU A 227 -4.49 -26.84 10.89
C LEU A 227 -3.48 -27.12 9.77
N ALA A 228 -2.39 -26.34 9.70
CA ALA A 228 -1.30 -26.57 8.75
C ALA A 228 -0.61 -27.92 8.98
N ALA A 229 -0.37 -28.32 10.24
CA ALA A 229 0.21 -29.62 10.55
C ALA A 229 -0.68 -30.78 10.08
N LYS A 230 -2.00 -30.68 10.30
CA LYS A 230 -2.96 -31.68 9.80
C LYS A 230 -2.98 -31.72 8.27
N TRP A 231 -3.05 -30.56 7.61
CA TRP A 231 -2.99 -30.47 6.15
C TRP A 231 -1.73 -31.12 5.59
N ASN A 232 -0.56 -30.80 6.16
CA ASN A 232 0.73 -31.30 5.70
C ASN A 232 0.87 -32.82 5.81
N GLN A 233 0.18 -33.45 6.76
CA GLN A 233 0.10 -34.91 6.89
C GLN A 233 -0.77 -35.54 5.79
N GLU A 234 -1.86 -34.87 5.40
CA GLU A 234 -2.83 -35.35 4.42
C GLU A 234 -2.43 -35.01 2.96
N HIS A 235 -1.56 -34.01 2.76
CA HIS A 235 -1.18 -33.44 1.46
C HIS A 235 0.35 -33.36 1.27
N PRO A 236 1.04 -34.50 1.07
CA PRO A 236 2.50 -34.52 0.95
C PRO A 236 3.04 -33.76 -0.29
N ASP A 237 2.19 -33.52 -1.28
CA ASP A 237 2.47 -32.78 -2.51
C ASP A 237 2.35 -31.25 -2.36
N VAL A 238 1.57 -30.78 -1.37
CA VAL A 238 1.36 -29.35 -1.09
C VAL A 238 1.47 -29.08 0.41
N GLN A 239 2.58 -28.51 0.83
CA GLN A 239 2.89 -28.19 2.23
C GLN A 239 2.56 -26.73 2.54
N VAL A 240 2.11 -26.46 3.77
CA VAL A 240 1.84 -25.12 4.29
C VAL A 240 2.85 -24.76 5.37
N ARG A 241 3.55 -23.64 5.18
CA ARG A 241 4.47 -23.04 6.15
C ARG A 241 3.81 -21.82 6.78
N VAL A 242 3.47 -21.93 8.06
CA VAL A 242 2.96 -20.81 8.85
C VAL A 242 4.12 -19.92 9.26
N GLN A 243 4.01 -18.62 9.02
CA GLN A 243 4.96 -17.62 9.49
C GLN A 243 4.20 -16.53 10.24
N PRO A 244 4.72 -16.05 11.39
CA PRO A 244 4.09 -14.92 12.06
C PRO A 244 4.10 -13.71 11.12
N LEU A 245 3.01 -12.94 11.15
CA LEU A 245 2.95 -11.68 10.44
C LEU A 245 4.14 -10.81 10.90
N PRO A 246 4.96 -10.26 9.97
CA PRO A 246 6.07 -9.39 10.33
C PRO A 246 5.64 -8.24 11.23
N ALA A 247 6.54 -7.80 12.11
CA ALA A 247 6.25 -6.67 13.01
C ALA A 247 6.06 -5.38 12.21
N GLY A 248 5.01 -4.62 12.53
CA GLY A 248 4.69 -3.33 11.93
C GLY A 248 3.64 -2.60 12.79
N ARG A 249 3.32 -1.34 12.48
CA ARG A 249 2.31 -0.61 13.26
C ARG A 249 0.90 -1.17 13.05
N SER A 250 0.66 -1.79 11.89
CA SER A 250 -0.58 -2.52 11.59
C SER A 250 -0.36 -3.64 10.58
N SER A 251 -1.28 -4.60 10.52
CA SER A 251 -1.28 -5.65 9.47
C SER A 251 -1.44 -5.07 8.07
N GLU A 252 -2.10 -3.92 7.94
CA GLU A 252 -2.27 -3.20 6.67
C GLU A 252 -0.94 -2.70 6.12
N GLU A 253 -0.12 -2.05 6.95
CA GLU A 253 1.21 -1.60 6.56
C GLU A 253 2.10 -2.77 6.14
N VAL A 254 2.08 -3.86 6.91
CA VAL A 254 2.90 -5.04 6.65
C VAL A 254 2.51 -5.71 5.33
N LEU A 255 1.22 -5.90 5.07
CA LEU A 255 0.75 -6.55 3.85
C LEU A 255 0.96 -5.67 2.61
N LEU A 256 0.72 -4.36 2.71
CA LEU A 256 1.04 -3.43 1.63
C LEU A 256 2.55 -3.43 1.35
N ALA A 257 3.40 -3.30 2.37
CA ALA A 257 4.85 -3.37 2.22
C ALA A 257 5.32 -4.71 1.63
N ALA A 258 4.67 -5.83 1.99
CA ALA A 258 5.00 -7.13 1.44
C ALA A 258 4.65 -7.27 -0.06
N ILE A 259 3.52 -6.71 -0.50
CA ILE A 259 3.16 -6.63 -1.94
C ILE A 259 4.23 -5.86 -2.70
N VAL A 260 4.60 -4.71 -2.15
CA VAL A 260 5.62 -3.80 -2.69
C VAL A 260 6.98 -4.49 -2.79
N ALA A 261 7.41 -5.16 -1.73
CA ALA A 261 8.69 -5.88 -1.65
C ALA A 261 8.69 -7.23 -2.42
N LYS A 262 7.57 -7.61 -3.05
CA LYS A 262 7.36 -8.96 -3.62
C LYS A 262 7.67 -10.09 -2.62
N ALA A 263 7.39 -9.84 -1.35
CA ALA A 263 7.62 -10.73 -0.22
C ALA A 263 6.29 -11.13 0.46
N THR A 264 5.21 -11.17 -0.33
CA THR A 264 3.88 -11.57 0.15
C THR A 264 3.86 -13.04 0.56
N PRO A 265 3.02 -13.41 1.55
CA PRO A 265 2.65 -14.80 1.71
C PRO A 265 1.76 -15.23 0.53
N ASP A 266 1.64 -16.53 0.30
CA ASP A 266 0.65 -17.09 -0.63
C ASP A 266 -0.77 -16.90 -0.10
N VAL A 267 -0.93 -16.96 1.22
CA VAL A 267 -2.20 -16.77 1.92
C VAL A 267 -1.98 -15.85 3.13
N SER A 268 -2.88 -14.88 3.33
CA SER A 268 -2.95 -14.12 4.59
C SER A 268 -4.36 -14.15 5.13
N SER A 269 -4.47 -14.23 6.46
CA SER A 269 -5.69 -13.87 7.17
C SER A 269 -5.55 -12.46 7.76
N ASN A 270 -6.57 -11.98 8.47
CA ASN A 270 -6.63 -10.62 9.03
C ASN A 270 -6.70 -9.46 8.01
N VAL A 271 -7.29 -9.71 6.84
CA VAL A 271 -7.55 -8.68 5.83
C VAL A 271 -9.01 -8.20 5.97
N SER A 272 -9.21 -6.95 6.37
CA SER A 272 -10.53 -6.32 6.38
C SER A 272 -11.00 -6.03 4.95
N SER A 273 -12.31 -5.87 4.72
CA SER A 273 -12.83 -5.52 3.40
C SER A 273 -12.28 -4.17 2.89
N ALA A 274 -12.02 -3.22 3.79
CA ALA A 274 -11.41 -1.93 3.45
C ALA A 274 -9.96 -2.10 2.96
N LEU A 275 -9.16 -2.92 3.66
CA LEU A 275 -7.80 -3.24 3.25
C LEU A 275 -7.79 -4.06 1.94
N LEU A 276 -8.67 -5.05 1.81
CA LEU A 276 -8.75 -5.90 0.63
C LEU A 276 -8.87 -5.09 -0.66
N ALA A 277 -9.73 -4.07 -0.67
CA ALA A 277 -9.89 -3.18 -1.82
C ALA A 277 -8.58 -2.44 -2.18
N ARG A 278 -7.75 -2.09 -1.19
CA ARG A 278 -6.42 -1.50 -1.42
C ARG A 278 -5.44 -2.53 -1.98
N LEU A 279 -5.40 -3.74 -1.41
CA LEU A 279 -4.50 -4.81 -1.85
C LEU A 279 -4.81 -5.26 -3.29
N VAL A 280 -6.10 -5.35 -3.66
CA VAL A 280 -6.55 -5.65 -5.02
C VAL A 280 -6.13 -4.57 -5.99
N ARG A 281 -6.33 -3.28 -5.65
CA ARG A 281 -5.85 -2.16 -6.48
C ARG A 281 -4.32 -2.15 -6.63
N ALA A 282 -3.59 -2.61 -5.62
CA ALA A 282 -2.14 -2.77 -5.67
C ALA A 282 -1.70 -4.01 -6.47
N GLY A 283 -2.62 -4.80 -7.02
CA GLY A 283 -2.33 -6.00 -7.81
C GLY A 283 -1.84 -7.20 -6.99
N GLY A 284 -1.90 -7.12 -5.65
CA GLY A 284 -1.34 -8.14 -4.77
C GLY A 284 -2.28 -9.28 -4.38
N VAL A 285 -3.50 -9.32 -4.93
CA VAL A 285 -4.52 -10.33 -4.57
C VAL A 285 -5.18 -10.90 -5.81
N VAL A 286 -5.25 -12.23 -5.87
CA VAL A 286 -5.88 -12.95 -6.96
C VAL A 286 -7.40 -13.00 -6.81
N ARG A 287 -8.12 -12.84 -7.92
CA ARG A 287 -9.56 -13.10 -7.97
C ARG A 287 -9.82 -14.58 -7.69
N LEU A 288 -10.81 -14.89 -6.86
CA LEU A 288 -11.11 -16.25 -6.39
C LEU A 288 -12.33 -16.87 -7.10
N ASP A 289 -13.30 -16.06 -7.50
CA ASP A 289 -14.55 -16.53 -8.13
C ASP A 289 -14.42 -16.87 -9.63
N ASN A 290 -13.24 -16.67 -10.22
CA ASN A 290 -12.93 -17.05 -11.61
C ASN A 290 -12.53 -18.53 -11.77
N ARG A 291 -12.32 -19.27 -10.66
CA ARG A 291 -12.00 -20.71 -10.68
C ARG A 291 -13.23 -21.52 -10.25
N VAL A 292 -13.59 -22.53 -11.04
CA VAL A 292 -14.80 -23.34 -10.83
C VAL A 292 -14.83 -23.97 -9.43
N ALA A 293 -13.74 -24.62 -9.02
CA ALA A 293 -13.65 -25.28 -7.71
C ALA A 293 -13.75 -24.28 -6.54
N THR A 294 -13.04 -23.16 -6.63
CA THR A 294 -13.06 -22.10 -5.59
C THR A 294 -14.44 -21.46 -5.48
N SER A 295 -15.08 -21.16 -6.62
CA SER A 295 -16.44 -20.63 -6.68
C SER A 295 -17.48 -21.58 -6.09
N ALA A 296 -17.35 -22.89 -6.34
CA ALA A 296 -18.19 -23.91 -5.72
C ALA A 296 -18.04 -23.92 -4.19
N ARG A 297 -16.79 -23.91 -3.68
CA ARG A 297 -16.53 -23.88 -2.24
C ARG A 297 -16.99 -22.59 -1.57
N LEU A 298 -16.86 -21.45 -2.23
CA LEU A 298 -17.42 -20.19 -1.74
C LEU A 298 -18.94 -20.32 -1.55
N ARG A 299 -19.67 -20.84 -2.55
CA ARG A 299 -21.13 -21.03 -2.44
C ARG A 299 -21.55 -22.05 -1.39
N GLU A 300 -20.78 -23.11 -1.18
CA GLU A 300 -21.05 -24.11 -0.15
C GLU A 300 -20.87 -23.55 1.27
N ARG A 301 -19.85 -22.70 1.48
CA ARG A 301 -19.43 -22.23 2.80
C ARG A 301 -20.03 -20.89 3.20
N THR A 302 -20.81 -20.27 2.31
CA THR A 302 -21.37 -18.92 2.50
C THR A 302 -22.81 -18.85 2.01
N ASN A 303 -23.47 -17.73 2.25
CA ASN A 303 -24.80 -17.43 1.71
C ASN A 303 -24.76 -16.21 0.78
N ALA A 304 -25.87 -15.94 0.09
CA ALA A 304 -25.97 -14.85 -0.87
C ALA A 304 -25.65 -13.47 -0.26
N ALA A 305 -26.09 -13.21 0.97
CA ALA A 305 -25.83 -11.94 1.67
C ALA A 305 -24.33 -11.75 1.98
N MET A 306 -23.66 -12.80 2.45
CA MET A 306 -22.22 -12.78 2.70
C MET A 306 -21.43 -12.57 1.40
N LEU A 307 -21.76 -13.31 0.33
CA LEU A 307 -21.11 -13.14 -0.97
C LEU A 307 -21.30 -11.72 -1.54
N ALA A 308 -22.50 -11.14 -1.37
CA ALA A 308 -22.75 -9.76 -1.77
C ALA A 308 -21.84 -8.78 -1.02
N SER A 309 -21.63 -8.98 0.29
CA SER A 309 -20.75 -8.12 1.10
C SER A 309 -19.26 -8.23 0.77
N LEU A 310 -18.83 -9.32 0.11
CA LEU A 310 -17.44 -9.56 -0.27
C LEU A 310 -17.10 -9.09 -1.68
N ARG A 311 -18.10 -8.71 -2.48
CA ARG A 311 -17.88 -8.24 -3.85
C ARG A 311 -17.30 -6.83 -3.84
N LEU A 312 -16.22 -6.66 -4.59
CA LEU A 312 -15.66 -5.34 -4.88
C LEU A 312 -16.40 -4.66 -6.05
N PRO A 313 -16.16 -3.36 -6.32
CA PRO A 313 -16.86 -2.62 -7.37
C PRO A 313 -16.72 -3.21 -8.78
N ASP A 314 -15.69 -4.01 -9.04
CA ASP A 314 -15.47 -4.76 -10.29
C ASP A 314 -16.30 -6.07 -10.38
N GLY A 315 -17.08 -6.36 -9.34
CA GLY A 315 -17.91 -7.56 -9.21
C GLY A 315 -17.16 -8.81 -8.76
N GLY A 316 -15.85 -8.74 -8.53
CA GLY A 316 -15.02 -9.87 -8.15
C GLY A 316 -15.03 -10.17 -6.66
N ILE A 317 -14.73 -11.44 -6.31
CA ILE A 317 -14.52 -11.89 -4.93
C ILE A 317 -13.06 -12.27 -4.77
N TYR A 318 -12.39 -11.64 -3.82
CA TYR A 318 -10.93 -11.72 -3.63
C TYR A 318 -10.52 -12.31 -2.29
N ALA A 319 -11.48 -12.65 -1.42
CA ALA A 319 -11.22 -13.23 -0.12
C ALA A 319 -12.20 -14.37 0.18
N PHE A 320 -11.72 -15.38 0.90
CA PHE A 320 -12.56 -16.43 1.45
C PHE A 320 -12.92 -16.05 2.90
N PRO A 321 -14.21 -15.88 3.24
CA PRO A 321 -14.59 -15.54 4.61
C PRO A 321 -14.35 -16.74 5.51
N TRP A 322 -13.49 -16.56 6.51
CA TRP A 322 -13.19 -17.62 7.49
C TRP A 322 -13.69 -17.27 8.89
N LYS A 323 -13.91 -15.98 9.17
CA LYS A 323 -14.46 -15.45 10.43
C LYS A 323 -15.29 -14.20 10.13
N THR A 324 -16.41 -14.06 10.85
CA THR A 324 -17.20 -12.83 10.92
C THR A 324 -17.51 -12.54 12.38
N ASN A 325 -17.35 -11.28 12.79
CA ASN A 325 -17.56 -10.84 14.16
C ASN A 325 -18.68 -9.79 14.16
N PRO A 326 -19.95 -10.18 14.34
CA PRO A 326 -21.02 -9.21 14.48
C PRO A 326 -20.79 -8.36 15.73
N MET A 327 -20.93 -7.05 15.60
CA MET A 327 -20.87 -6.14 16.74
C MET A 327 -22.18 -6.24 17.53
N MET A 328 -22.05 -6.51 18.83
CA MET A 328 -23.16 -6.69 19.75
C MET A 328 -22.95 -5.80 20.97
N LEU A 329 -24.05 -5.28 21.54
CA LEU A 329 -24.01 -4.64 22.84
C LEU A 329 -24.10 -5.71 23.93
N MET A 330 -23.12 -5.74 24.82
CA MET A 330 -23.12 -6.58 26.01
C MET A 330 -23.50 -5.74 27.22
N TYR A 331 -24.30 -6.30 28.13
CA TYR A 331 -24.71 -5.62 29.35
C TYR A 331 -24.58 -6.53 30.56
N ASN A 332 -24.42 -5.93 31.74
CA ASN A 332 -24.38 -6.64 33.01
C ASN A 332 -25.81 -6.87 33.51
N VAL A 333 -26.23 -8.14 33.54
CA VAL A 333 -27.59 -8.53 33.92
C VAL A 333 -27.96 -8.16 35.36
N ASP A 334 -27.00 -8.17 36.28
CA ASP A 334 -27.24 -7.87 37.69
C ASP A 334 -27.41 -6.37 37.91
N LEU A 335 -26.61 -5.53 37.23
CA LEU A 335 -26.78 -4.08 37.27
C LEU A 335 -28.13 -3.65 36.70
N PHE A 336 -28.55 -4.27 35.59
CA PHE A 336 -29.86 -4.01 34.99
C PHE A 336 -31.00 -4.41 35.92
N LYS A 337 -30.90 -5.60 36.54
CA LYS A 337 -31.89 -6.09 37.50
C LYS A 337 -31.97 -5.20 38.74
N ALA A 338 -30.83 -4.79 39.30
CA ALA A 338 -30.76 -3.90 40.46
C ALA A 338 -31.34 -2.51 40.18
N ALA A 339 -31.21 -2.02 38.95
CA ALA A 339 -31.79 -0.75 38.51
C ALA A 339 -33.25 -0.87 38.02
N GLY A 340 -33.83 -2.07 37.98
CA GLY A 340 -35.20 -2.31 37.50
C GLY A 340 -35.38 -2.05 36.01
N ILE A 341 -34.35 -2.34 35.19
CA ILE A 341 -34.31 -2.06 33.75
C ILE A 341 -34.29 -3.38 32.98
N GLY A 342 -35.14 -3.51 31.96
CA GLY A 342 -35.09 -4.61 31.00
C GLY A 342 -34.06 -4.38 29.89
N PRO A 343 -33.70 -5.40 29.08
CA PRO A 343 -32.78 -5.22 27.96
C PRO A 343 -33.37 -4.27 26.92
N PRO A 344 -32.68 -3.18 26.55
CA PRO A 344 -33.20 -2.17 25.63
C PRO A 344 -33.34 -2.75 24.22
N ARG A 345 -34.42 -2.35 23.54
CA ARG A 345 -34.76 -2.72 22.15
C ARG A 345 -34.72 -1.53 21.21
N THR A 346 -34.71 -0.31 21.73
CA THR A 346 -34.59 0.93 20.96
C THR A 346 -33.42 1.78 21.45
N GLN A 347 -32.93 2.71 20.62
CA GLN A 347 -31.88 3.65 21.02
C GLN A 347 -32.34 4.56 22.16
N SER A 348 -33.60 5.00 22.17
CA SER A 348 -34.17 5.77 23.29
C SER A 348 -34.17 4.97 24.59
N GLU A 349 -34.54 3.69 24.55
CA GLU A 349 -34.47 2.81 25.74
C GLU A 349 -33.03 2.60 26.20
N LEU A 350 -32.07 2.54 25.27
CA LEU A 350 -30.65 2.41 25.59
C LEU A 350 -30.13 3.65 26.33
N VAL A 351 -30.41 4.85 25.82
CA VAL A 351 -30.01 6.11 26.47
C VAL A 351 -30.68 6.26 27.84
N GLN A 352 -31.96 5.91 27.96
CA GLN A 352 -32.66 5.89 29.25
C GLN A 352 -32.04 4.90 30.24
N ALA A 353 -31.63 3.72 29.76
CA ALA A 353 -30.93 2.74 30.58
C ALA A 353 -29.59 3.30 31.07
N TRP A 354 -28.85 3.98 30.19
CA TRP A 354 -27.59 4.61 30.54
C TRP A 354 -27.74 5.70 31.61
N HIS A 355 -28.74 6.58 31.49
CA HIS A 355 -29.00 7.58 32.53
C HIS A 355 -29.34 6.98 33.89
N LYS A 356 -30.03 5.84 33.93
CA LYS A 356 -30.36 5.16 35.21
C LYS A 356 -29.17 4.42 35.83
N LEU A 357 -28.25 3.96 34.99
CA LEU A 357 -27.05 3.24 35.41
C LEU A 357 -25.90 4.19 35.77
N ALA A 358 -25.87 5.37 35.14
CA ALA A 358 -24.95 6.42 35.47
C ALA A 358 -25.23 6.96 36.87
N ARG A 359 -24.24 6.88 37.77
CA ARG A 359 -24.39 7.33 39.16
C ARG A 359 -23.13 8.04 39.64
N ASP A 360 -23.36 9.13 40.35
CA ASP A 360 -22.43 9.72 41.31
C ASP A 360 -22.60 8.93 42.62
N THR A 361 -21.54 8.27 43.06
CA THR A 361 -21.61 7.38 44.22
C THR A 361 -21.04 8.00 45.48
N ASP A 362 -20.29 9.10 45.37
CA ASP A 362 -19.63 9.78 46.48
C ASP A 362 -20.18 11.19 46.77
N GLY A 363 -21.08 11.69 45.91
CA GLY A 363 -21.79 12.96 46.06
C GLY A 363 -20.97 14.18 45.68
N ASP A 364 -19.87 14.02 44.95
CA ASP A 364 -18.99 15.12 44.52
C ASP A 364 -19.52 15.92 43.31
N GLY A 365 -20.65 15.47 42.73
CA GLY A 365 -21.27 16.05 41.54
C GLY A 365 -20.72 15.50 40.22
N ARG A 366 -19.86 14.47 40.25
CA ARG A 366 -19.28 13.79 39.09
C ARG A 366 -19.74 12.34 39.07
N LEU A 367 -19.89 11.79 37.88
CA LEU A 367 -20.31 10.39 37.72
C LEU A 367 -19.08 9.48 37.86
N ASP A 368 -19.18 8.48 38.75
CA ASP A 368 -18.14 7.45 38.95
C ASP A 368 -18.52 6.12 38.31
N HIS A 369 -19.82 5.88 38.18
CA HIS A 369 -20.37 4.75 37.45
C HIS A 369 -20.89 5.22 36.10
N TRP A 370 -20.36 4.63 35.04
CA TRP A 370 -20.71 4.91 33.65
C TRP A 370 -21.31 3.68 32.99
N ALA A 371 -22.31 3.90 32.14
CA ALA A 371 -23.05 2.81 31.50
C ALA A 371 -22.36 2.26 30.24
N MET A 372 -21.43 3.02 29.66
CA MET A 372 -20.62 2.62 28.51
C MET A 372 -19.25 3.31 28.57
N TRP A 373 -18.22 2.61 28.09
CA TRP A 373 -16.95 3.24 27.76
C TRP A 373 -16.96 3.64 26.29
N ALA A 374 -16.84 4.94 26.01
CA ALA A 374 -16.70 5.49 24.67
C ALA A 374 -15.27 6.03 24.46
N THR A 375 -14.69 5.73 23.31
CA THR A 375 -13.32 6.16 22.99
C THR A 375 -13.33 7.53 22.30
N LEU A 376 -12.64 8.50 22.92
CA LEU A 376 -12.47 9.85 22.35
C LEU A 376 -11.37 9.92 21.29
N LYS A 377 -10.73 8.79 20.97
CA LYS A 377 -9.70 8.74 19.93
C LYS A 377 -10.33 9.04 18.57
N THR A 378 -9.65 9.85 17.78
CA THR A 378 -10.02 10.17 16.38
C THR A 378 -9.64 9.06 15.41
N THR A 379 -9.19 7.90 15.91
CA THR A 379 -8.82 6.75 15.09
C THR A 379 -10.05 6.18 14.39
N TRP A 380 -10.02 6.14 13.06
CA TRP A 380 -11.21 5.88 12.23
C TRP A 380 -11.93 4.56 12.56
N TYR A 381 -11.20 3.48 12.85
CA TYR A 381 -11.80 2.16 13.10
C TYR A 381 -12.52 2.10 14.44
N GLU A 382 -12.25 3.02 15.37
CA GLU A 382 -12.95 3.09 16.65
C GLU A 382 -14.45 3.35 16.43
N ARG A 383 -14.79 4.05 15.33
CA ARG A 383 -16.17 4.30 14.92
C ARG A 383 -16.96 3.05 14.55
N PHE A 384 -16.27 1.93 14.31
CA PHE A 384 -16.92 0.64 14.09
C PHE A 384 -17.43 -0.02 15.38
N TYR A 385 -17.05 0.51 16.55
CA TYR A 385 -17.42 -0.05 17.84
C TYR A 385 -18.44 0.80 18.62
N ASP A 386 -18.65 2.06 18.23
CA ASP A 386 -19.63 2.97 18.85
C ASP A 386 -20.72 3.42 17.84
N PHE A 387 -20.42 4.40 17.00
CA PHE A 387 -21.34 5.07 16.09
C PHE A 387 -21.89 4.14 15.00
N TYR A 388 -21.03 3.39 14.31
CA TYR A 388 -21.43 2.68 13.10
C TYR A 388 -22.43 1.53 13.37
N PRO A 389 -22.30 0.72 14.43
CA PRO A 389 -23.33 -0.25 14.80
C PRO A 389 -24.69 0.39 15.09
N LEU A 390 -24.72 1.54 15.77
CA LEU A 390 -25.95 2.29 16.05
C LEU A 390 -26.56 2.85 14.76
N TYR A 391 -25.74 3.42 13.88
CA TYR A 391 -26.17 3.90 12.57
C TYR A 391 -26.74 2.79 11.69
N LEU A 392 -26.10 1.62 11.65
CA LEU A 392 -26.62 0.47 10.90
C LEU A 392 -27.98 0.03 11.44
N ALA A 393 -28.17 0.04 12.76
CA ALA A 393 -29.45 -0.31 13.38
C ALA A 393 -30.56 0.71 13.06
N SER A 394 -30.28 2.02 13.15
CA SER A 394 -31.28 3.07 12.88
C SER A 394 -31.56 3.27 11.38
N SER A 395 -30.59 3.00 10.51
CA SER A 395 -30.72 3.23 9.07
C SER A 395 -31.31 2.05 8.29
N GLY A 396 -31.52 0.89 8.95
CA GLY A 396 -31.89 -0.35 8.28
C GLY A 396 -30.73 -0.95 7.46
N GLY A 397 -29.50 -0.76 7.91
CA GLY A 397 -28.30 -1.34 7.30
C GLY A 397 -27.70 -0.53 6.15
N ARG A 398 -27.95 0.78 6.06
CA ARG A 398 -27.32 1.63 5.04
C ARG A 398 -25.84 1.81 5.34
N THR A 399 -25.02 1.85 4.30
CA THR A 399 -23.58 2.13 4.41
C THR A 399 -23.31 3.65 4.52
N LEU A 400 -22.10 4.04 4.90
CA LEU A 400 -21.70 5.45 4.99
C LEU A 400 -21.46 6.10 3.61
N VAL A 401 -21.02 5.29 2.66
CA VAL A 401 -20.66 5.71 1.30
C VAL A 401 -21.42 4.82 0.32
N ASN A 402 -21.92 5.41 -0.75
CA ASN A 402 -22.55 4.71 -1.87
C ASN A 402 -22.06 5.34 -3.18
N ASN A 403 -21.54 4.53 -4.10
CA ASN A 403 -21.00 4.98 -5.40
C ASN A 403 -20.04 6.18 -5.30
N GLY A 404 -19.13 6.14 -4.33
CA GLY A 404 -18.15 7.21 -4.09
C GLY A 404 -18.72 8.50 -3.48
N LYS A 405 -20.02 8.53 -3.15
CA LYS A 405 -20.67 9.66 -2.48
C LYS A 405 -20.92 9.34 -1.01
N ILE A 406 -20.72 10.35 -0.16
CA ILE A 406 -21.11 10.30 1.24
C ILE A 406 -22.63 10.34 1.32
N VAL A 407 -23.25 9.41 2.04
CA VAL A 407 -24.71 9.27 2.14
C VAL A 407 -25.23 9.17 3.58
N PHE A 408 -24.35 9.29 4.57
CA PHE A 408 -24.73 9.18 5.98
C PHE A 408 -25.25 10.48 6.60
N ASP A 409 -25.21 11.62 5.89
CA ASP A 409 -25.81 12.87 6.37
C ASP A 409 -27.34 12.78 6.30
N ASN A 410 -27.93 12.17 7.33
CA ASN A 410 -29.35 11.84 7.41
C ASN A 410 -29.78 11.64 8.89
N GLU A 411 -31.09 11.57 9.11
CA GLU A 411 -31.68 11.43 10.45
C GLU A 411 -31.18 10.21 11.24
N ALA A 412 -30.85 9.10 10.55
CA ALA A 412 -30.36 7.90 11.21
C ALA A 412 -28.95 8.09 11.79
N ALA A 413 -28.11 8.92 11.15
CA ALA A 413 -26.81 9.29 11.70
C ALA A 413 -26.93 10.29 12.85
N VAL A 414 -27.86 11.23 12.77
CA VAL A 414 -28.17 12.13 13.90
C VAL A 414 -28.62 11.32 15.12
N ALA A 415 -29.57 10.40 14.93
CA ALA A 415 -30.04 9.52 16.00
C ALA A 415 -28.91 8.67 16.62
N ALA A 416 -27.95 8.20 15.80
CA ALA A 416 -26.80 7.45 16.28
C ALA A 416 -25.74 8.31 16.99
N LEU A 417 -25.68 9.62 16.72
CA LEU A 417 -24.79 10.58 17.39
C LEU A 417 -25.38 11.13 18.70
N ASP A 418 -26.71 11.19 18.80
CA ASP A 418 -27.42 11.62 20.01
C ASP A 418 -27.27 10.60 21.17
N VAL A 419 -26.92 9.36 20.84
CA VAL A 419 -26.60 8.26 21.77
C VAL A 419 -25.14 8.38 22.18
#